data_AF-A0A8I1E7S1-F1
#
_entry.id   AF-A0A8I1E7S1-F1
#
_cell.length_a   1.000
_cell.length_b   1.000
_cell.length_c   1.000
_cell.angle_alpha   90.00
_cell.angle_beta   90.00
_cell.angle_gamma   90.00
#
_symmetry.space_group_name_H-M   'P 1'
#
loop_
_entity.id
_entity.type
_entity.pdbx_description
1 polymer ?
#
loop_
_entity_poly.entity_id
_entity_poly.type
_entity_poly.pdbx_seq_one_letter_code
_entity_poly.pdbx_strand_id
1 'polypeptide(L)'
;MTLPAHWTEEQLEEQRLAAIEIFRRRRMEEPLEQYIANFDEYQGVIEELLESTLDLSDIDSRLVDVLTAPKLLEAFRYLAGPPISDDDLKVVAEAVLSRQRILRDPEMVGRIKQVVLSGLDRRRFPWVIEGREPTESEREAAIVASAALIATRRLETRRRSDGKREQEASVHAALREMGFTQVASRKVSVLSDAPAPGEFCAESDLGGRKADVLVGLWDRRVMPIECKVSNSSTNSVKRLNNDAAVKAETWRKDFGQLQMVPSAVLGGVYKLHNLQDAQRRGLSLFWAHDLNSLTNWISSTKR
;
A
#
# COMPACT_ATOMS: atom_id res chain seq x y z
N MET A 1 17.62 0.10 -32.30
CA MET A 1 17.15 0.06 -30.89
C MET A 1 15.65 0.19 -30.89
N THR A 2 14.93 -0.81 -30.39
CA THR A 2 13.45 -0.80 -30.39
C THR A 2 12.93 0.00 -29.20
N LEU A 3 12.05 0.97 -29.42
CA LEU A 3 11.40 1.73 -28.36
C LEU A 3 10.04 1.12 -28.00
N PRO A 4 9.57 1.24 -26.74
CA PRO A 4 8.19 0.90 -26.40
C PRO A 4 7.19 1.69 -27.23
N ALA A 5 5.98 1.14 -27.38
CA ALA A 5 4.91 1.84 -28.08
C ALA A 5 4.59 3.16 -27.37
N HIS A 6 4.55 4.24 -28.14
CA HIS A 6 3.97 5.49 -27.68
C HIS A 6 2.51 5.49 -28.10
N TRP A 7 1.61 5.25 -27.15
CA TRP A 7 0.19 5.09 -27.40
C TRP A 7 -0.42 6.40 -27.90
N THR A 8 -1.31 6.33 -28.90
CA THR A 8 -2.13 7.48 -29.31
C THR A 8 -3.17 7.81 -28.25
N GLU A 9 -3.84 8.97 -28.39
CA GLU A 9 -4.91 9.34 -27.48
C GLU A 9 -6.05 8.31 -27.48
N GLU A 10 -6.45 7.85 -28.66
CA GLU A 10 -7.52 6.86 -28.83
C GLU A 10 -7.16 5.53 -28.18
N GLN A 11 -5.92 5.06 -28.37
CA GLN A 11 -5.50 3.80 -27.77
C GLN A 11 -5.33 3.92 -26.25
N LEU A 12 -4.83 5.06 -25.75
CA LEU A 12 -4.79 5.31 -24.30
C LEU A 12 -6.20 5.29 -23.70
N GLU A 13 -7.17 5.89 -24.39
CA GLU A 13 -8.56 5.92 -23.94
C GLU A 13 -9.19 4.53 -23.92
N GLU A 14 -8.97 3.72 -24.97
CA GLU A 14 -9.43 2.33 -25.05
C GLU A 14 -8.91 1.50 -23.86
N GLN A 15 -7.60 1.53 -23.64
CA GLN A 15 -6.96 0.78 -22.55
C GLN A 15 -7.39 1.30 -21.16
N ARG A 16 -7.58 2.62 -21.03
CA ARG A 16 -8.09 3.24 -19.80
C ARG A 16 -9.51 2.78 -19.50
N LEU A 17 -10.39 2.71 -20.49
CA LEU A 17 -11.77 2.23 -20.32
C LEU A 17 -11.79 0.74 -19.96
N ALA A 18 -10.97 -0.09 -20.60
CA ALA A 18 -10.83 -1.50 -20.24
C ALA A 18 -10.34 -1.69 -18.79
N ALA A 19 -9.34 -0.94 -18.36
CA ALA A 19 -8.85 -0.95 -16.98
C ALA A 19 -9.92 -0.51 -15.97
N ILE A 20 -10.76 0.48 -16.33
CA ILE A 20 -11.89 0.93 -15.50
C ILE A 20 -12.95 -0.16 -15.40
N GLU A 21 -13.28 -0.85 -16.48
CA GLU A 21 -14.30 -1.91 -16.44
C GLU A 21 -13.85 -3.08 -15.56
N ILE A 22 -12.58 -3.46 -15.65
CA ILE A 22 -11.99 -4.48 -14.75
C ILE A 22 -12.05 -4.01 -13.30
N PHE A 23 -11.73 -2.74 -13.04
CA PHE A 23 -11.84 -2.16 -11.70
C PHE A 23 -13.29 -2.20 -11.18
N ARG A 24 -14.28 -1.85 -12.02
CA ARG A 24 -15.70 -1.92 -11.69
C ARG A 24 -16.11 -3.34 -11.32
N ARG A 25 -15.78 -4.32 -12.16
CA ARG A 25 -16.11 -5.73 -11.93
C ARG A 25 -15.50 -6.25 -10.63
N ARG A 26 -14.19 -6.05 -10.43
CA ARG A 26 -13.50 -6.45 -9.17
C ARG A 26 -14.13 -5.83 -7.93
N ARG A 27 -14.64 -4.60 -8.03
CA ARG A 27 -15.29 -3.93 -6.91
C ARG A 27 -16.68 -4.50 -6.60
N MET A 28 -17.38 -4.98 -7.62
CA MET A 28 -18.68 -5.65 -7.47
C MET A 28 -18.56 -7.08 -6.96
N GLU A 29 -17.46 -7.76 -7.31
CA GLU A 29 -17.13 -9.13 -6.91
C GLU A 29 -16.40 -9.19 -5.56
N GLU A 30 -16.20 -8.06 -4.89
CA GLU A 30 -15.41 -8.03 -3.68
C GLU A 30 -16.09 -8.81 -2.55
N PRO A 31 -15.41 -9.81 -1.95
CA PRO A 31 -16.03 -10.73 -1.01
C PRO A 31 -16.45 -10.01 0.27
N LEU A 32 -17.76 -9.97 0.50
CA LEU A 32 -18.38 -9.52 1.75
C LEU A 32 -17.87 -10.33 2.94
N GLU A 33 -17.52 -11.59 2.71
CA GLU A 33 -16.99 -12.53 3.69
C GLU A 33 -15.72 -12.00 4.36
N GLN A 34 -14.89 -11.23 3.65
CA GLN A 34 -13.69 -10.64 4.25
C GLN A 34 -14.04 -9.51 5.22
N TYR A 35 -15.06 -8.71 4.90
CA TYR A 35 -15.55 -7.70 5.83
C TYR A 35 -16.11 -8.37 7.09
N ILE A 36 -16.97 -9.37 6.90
CA ILE A 36 -17.59 -10.14 8.01
C ILE A 36 -16.50 -10.79 8.88
N ALA A 37 -15.51 -11.45 8.29
CA ALA A 37 -14.44 -12.08 9.05
C ALA A 37 -13.61 -11.07 9.88
N ASN A 38 -13.31 -9.88 9.34
CA ASN A 38 -12.64 -8.84 10.13
C ASN A 38 -13.57 -8.25 11.20
N PHE A 39 -14.87 -8.14 10.91
CA PHE A 39 -15.86 -7.66 11.87
C PHE A 39 -15.93 -8.62 13.07
N ASP A 40 -16.17 -9.91 12.83
CA ASP A 40 -16.28 -10.94 13.87
C ASP A 40 -14.99 -11.03 14.71
N GLU A 41 -13.83 -10.97 14.04
CA GLU A 41 -12.53 -10.96 14.72
C GLU A 41 -12.39 -9.77 15.67
N TYR A 42 -12.67 -8.55 15.20
CA TYR A 42 -12.48 -7.35 16.02
C TYR A 42 -13.62 -7.08 16.99
N GLN A 43 -14.79 -7.67 16.77
CA GLN A 43 -15.81 -7.75 17.79
C GLN A 43 -15.24 -8.45 19.04
N GLY A 44 -14.68 -9.66 18.88
CA GLY A 44 -14.06 -10.39 19.99
C GLY A 44 -12.87 -9.65 20.61
N VAL A 45 -12.04 -8.96 19.81
CA VAL A 45 -10.90 -8.17 20.34
C VAL A 45 -11.38 -6.97 21.17
N ILE A 46 -12.46 -6.29 20.77
CA ILE A 46 -13.00 -5.16 21.53
C ILE A 46 -13.69 -5.66 22.81
N GLU A 47 -14.41 -6.79 22.73
CA GLU A 47 -14.96 -7.47 23.91
C GLU A 47 -13.85 -7.81 24.92
N GLU A 48 -12.75 -8.42 24.46
CA GLU A 48 -11.58 -8.73 25.29
C GLU A 48 -10.95 -7.47 25.89
N LEU A 49 -10.80 -6.40 25.12
CA LEU A 49 -10.27 -5.13 25.59
C LEU A 49 -11.13 -4.56 26.72
N LEU A 50 -12.46 -4.52 26.52
CA LEU A 50 -13.39 -3.99 27.51
C LEU A 50 -13.43 -4.88 28.76
N GLU A 51 -13.53 -6.20 28.62
CA GLU A 51 -13.55 -7.13 29.77
C GLU A 51 -12.26 -7.08 30.58
N SER A 52 -11.10 -7.13 29.93
CA SER A 52 -9.81 -7.16 30.63
C SER A 52 -9.56 -5.88 31.42
N THR A 53 -10.09 -4.73 30.96
CA THR A 53 -9.91 -3.39 31.52
C THR A 53 -11.07 -2.91 32.39
N LEU A 54 -12.05 -3.78 32.68
CA LEU A 54 -13.29 -3.42 33.39
C LEU A 54 -13.99 -2.23 32.73
N ASP A 55 -14.30 -2.39 31.45
CA ASP A 55 -14.88 -1.39 30.55
C ASP A 55 -14.08 -0.07 30.56
N LEU A 56 -12.75 -0.18 30.47
CA LEU A 56 -11.77 0.91 30.48
C LEU A 56 -11.59 1.63 31.84
N SER A 57 -12.32 1.25 32.89
CA SER A 57 -12.18 1.86 34.22
C SER A 57 -10.86 1.50 34.91
N ASP A 58 -10.32 0.31 34.64
CA ASP A 58 -9.02 -0.18 35.15
C ASP A 58 -7.98 -0.29 34.04
N ILE A 59 -7.97 0.67 33.11
CA ILE A 59 -7.01 0.67 32.00
C ILE A 59 -5.56 0.76 32.48
N ASP A 60 -5.28 1.46 33.59
CA ASP A 60 -3.92 1.68 34.09
C ASP A 60 -3.20 0.40 34.48
N SER A 61 -3.90 -0.54 35.14
CA SER A 61 -3.32 -1.81 35.56
C SER A 61 -3.02 -2.74 34.38
N ARG A 62 -3.77 -2.59 33.28
CA ARG A 62 -3.74 -3.48 32.10
C ARG A 62 -3.04 -2.91 30.88
N LEU A 63 -2.69 -1.62 30.91
CA LEU A 63 -2.25 -0.89 29.72
C LEU A 63 -1.03 -1.55 29.05
N VAL A 64 -0.07 -2.04 29.83
CA VAL A 64 1.11 -2.72 29.27
C VAL A 64 0.73 -3.99 28.51
N ASP A 65 -0.21 -4.78 29.03
CA ASP A 65 -0.69 -5.99 28.36
C ASP A 65 -1.42 -5.63 27.06
N VAL A 66 -2.31 -4.62 27.12
CA VAL A 66 -3.03 -4.09 25.96
C VAL A 66 -2.06 -3.61 24.87
N LEU A 67 -1.04 -2.82 25.23
CA LEU A 67 -0.11 -2.25 24.26
C LEU A 67 0.89 -3.27 23.70
N THR A 68 1.16 -4.37 24.42
CA THR A 68 2.09 -5.42 23.95
C THR A 68 1.42 -6.51 23.10
N ALA A 69 0.09 -6.61 23.14
CA ALA A 69 -0.69 -7.48 22.26
C ALA A 69 -1.09 -6.73 20.97
N PRO A 70 -0.65 -7.17 19.76
CA PRO A 70 -0.84 -6.39 18.54
C PRO A 70 -2.29 -6.01 18.21
N LYS A 71 -3.24 -6.94 18.41
CA LYS A 71 -4.66 -6.70 18.14
C LYS A 71 -5.29 -5.76 19.16
N LEU A 72 -4.94 -5.90 20.45
CA LEU A 72 -5.42 -5.02 21.51
C LEU A 72 -4.82 -3.62 21.38
N LEU A 73 -3.56 -3.48 20.97
CA LEU A 73 -2.96 -2.19 20.63
C LEU A 73 -3.70 -1.51 19.48
N GLU A 74 -4.07 -2.26 18.44
CA GLU A 74 -4.89 -1.73 17.36
C GLU A 74 -6.27 -1.31 17.84
N ALA A 75 -6.98 -2.16 18.59
CA ALA A 75 -8.27 -1.82 19.19
C ALA A 75 -8.18 -0.58 20.10
N PHE A 76 -7.13 -0.48 20.92
CA PHE A 76 -6.87 0.66 21.79
C PHE A 76 -6.74 1.98 21.00
N ARG A 77 -5.98 1.97 19.89
CA ARG A 77 -5.88 3.15 18.99
C ARG A 77 -7.22 3.60 18.41
N TYR A 78 -8.16 2.67 18.26
CA TYR A 78 -9.50 2.94 17.73
C TYR A 78 -10.51 3.35 18.80
N LEU A 79 -10.13 3.40 20.09
CA LEU A 79 -10.93 4.08 21.11
C LEU A 79 -11.08 5.57 20.80
N ALA A 80 -10.06 6.17 20.17
CA ALA A 80 -10.10 7.56 19.74
C ALA A 80 -11.09 7.81 18.59
N GLY A 81 -11.72 8.97 18.60
CA GLY A 81 -12.60 9.47 17.53
C GLY A 81 -12.09 10.82 17.03
N PRO A 82 -11.44 10.90 15.85
CA PRO A 82 -11.17 9.83 14.89
C PRO A 82 -10.07 8.83 15.32
N PRO A 83 -10.03 7.60 14.76
CA PRO A 83 -8.97 6.63 15.05
C PRO A 83 -7.58 7.14 14.71
N ILE A 84 -6.60 6.76 15.54
CA ILE A 84 -5.20 7.15 15.36
C ILE A 84 -4.44 6.03 14.62
N SER A 85 -3.72 6.38 13.55
CA SER A 85 -2.88 5.41 12.83
C SER A 85 -1.66 5.00 13.66
N ASP A 86 -1.03 3.87 13.32
CA ASP A 86 0.18 3.40 14.00
C ASP A 86 1.33 4.42 13.87
N ASP A 87 1.50 5.00 12.68
CA ASP A 87 2.50 6.02 12.40
C ASP A 87 2.20 7.34 13.12
N ASP A 88 0.94 7.79 13.14
CA ASP A 88 0.56 9.01 13.86
C ASP A 88 0.79 8.85 15.37
N LEU A 89 0.45 7.67 15.94
CA LEU A 89 0.65 7.43 17.37
C LEU A 89 2.14 7.49 17.73
N LYS A 90 3.03 6.90 16.93
CA LYS A 90 4.48 6.98 17.14
C LYS A 90 4.99 8.42 17.17
N VAL A 91 4.48 9.27 16.27
CA VAL A 91 4.89 10.67 16.19
C VAL A 91 4.32 11.48 17.34
N VAL A 92 3.00 11.42 17.57
CA VAL A 92 2.30 12.28 18.54
C VAL A 92 2.62 11.90 19.98
N ALA A 93 2.83 10.62 20.28
CA ALA A 93 3.20 10.15 21.62
C ALA A 93 4.73 10.07 21.85
N GLU A 94 5.54 10.43 20.84
CA GLU A 94 6.99 10.21 20.85
C GLU A 94 7.34 8.78 21.27
N ALA A 95 6.78 7.81 20.54
CA ALA A 95 6.72 6.42 20.93
C ALA A 95 7.34 5.47 19.90
N VAL A 96 7.89 4.36 20.41
CA VAL A 96 8.30 3.20 19.61
C VAL A 96 7.48 2.00 20.07
N LEU A 97 6.55 1.56 19.22
CA LEU A 97 5.53 0.55 19.55
C LEU A 97 6.03 -0.90 19.50
N SER A 98 7.32 -1.12 19.78
CA SER A 98 7.87 -2.47 19.92
C SER A 98 7.60 -3.00 21.33
N ARG A 99 7.28 -4.30 21.45
CA ARG A 99 7.04 -4.95 22.74
C ARG A 99 8.15 -4.68 23.75
N GLN A 100 9.42 -4.80 23.32
CA GLN A 100 10.57 -4.58 24.19
C GLN A 100 10.66 -3.14 24.71
N ARG A 101 10.33 -2.13 23.88
CA ARG A 101 10.37 -0.74 24.32
C ARG A 101 9.21 -0.42 25.27
N ILE A 102 8.00 -0.89 24.95
CA ILE A 102 6.81 -0.70 25.80
C ILE A 102 7.05 -1.23 27.23
N LEU A 103 7.66 -2.41 27.36
CA LEU A 103 7.97 -3.01 28.66
C LEU A 103 9.03 -2.25 29.47
N ARG A 104 9.88 -1.44 28.82
CA ARG A 104 11.04 -0.77 29.45
C ARG A 104 10.82 0.71 29.71
N ASP A 105 9.74 1.29 29.19
CA ASP A 105 9.53 2.74 29.17
C ASP A 105 8.11 3.08 29.65
N PRO A 106 7.87 3.07 30.98
CA PRO A 106 6.56 3.38 31.55
C PRO A 106 6.06 4.80 31.23
N GLU A 107 6.99 5.75 31.08
CA GLU A 107 6.63 7.13 30.70
C GLU A 107 6.09 7.19 29.27
N MET A 108 6.72 6.48 28.32
CA MET A 108 6.21 6.36 26.96
C MET A 108 4.82 5.69 26.94
N VAL A 109 4.60 4.67 27.77
CA VAL A 109 3.28 4.03 27.95
C VAL A 109 2.23 5.05 28.41
N GLY A 110 2.57 5.89 29.39
CA GLY A 110 1.72 6.98 29.86
C GLY A 110 1.37 7.98 28.76
N ARG A 111 2.36 8.38 27.93
CA ARG A 111 2.12 9.27 26.77
C ARG A 111 1.18 8.65 25.74
N ILE A 112 1.35 7.36 25.42
CA ILE A 112 0.45 6.63 24.51
C ILE A 112 -0.98 6.66 25.03
N LYS A 113 -1.19 6.35 26.31
CA LYS A 113 -2.52 6.41 26.95
C LYS A 113 -3.10 7.82 26.85
N GLN A 114 -2.32 8.82 27.22
CA GLN A 114 -2.77 10.21 27.20
C GLN A 114 -3.23 10.63 25.80
N VAL A 115 -2.46 10.32 24.75
CA VAL A 115 -2.82 10.65 23.37
C VAL A 115 -4.13 9.99 22.95
N VAL A 116 -4.29 8.69 23.22
CA VAL A 116 -5.51 7.95 22.84
C VAL A 116 -6.73 8.42 23.62
N LEU A 117 -6.64 8.51 24.95
CA LEU A 117 -7.78 8.84 25.79
C LEU A 117 -8.15 10.33 25.75
N SER A 118 -7.22 11.23 25.45
CA SER A 118 -7.57 12.65 25.17
C SER A 118 -8.46 12.77 23.94
N GLY A 119 -8.26 11.88 22.97
CA GLY A 119 -9.06 11.78 21.75
C GLY A 119 -10.23 10.79 21.84
N LEU A 120 -10.57 10.28 23.03
CA LEU A 120 -11.59 9.24 23.20
C LEU A 120 -12.90 9.62 22.52
N ASP A 121 -13.46 8.68 21.76
CA ASP A 121 -14.78 8.85 21.15
C ASP A 121 -15.88 8.77 22.20
N ARG A 122 -16.26 9.94 22.73
CA ARG A 122 -17.25 10.07 23.80
C ARG A 122 -18.65 9.60 23.39
N ARG A 123 -18.94 9.44 22.09
CA ARG A 123 -20.22 8.88 21.63
C ARG A 123 -20.24 7.36 21.71
N ARG A 124 -19.08 6.71 21.50
CA ARG A 124 -18.94 5.26 21.65
C ARG A 124 -18.69 4.85 23.09
N PHE A 125 -17.97 5.65 23.86
CA PHE A 125 -17.56 5.32 25.24
C PHE A 125 -18.00 6.41 26.25
N PRO A 126 -19.30 6.74 26.35
CA PRO A 126 -19.78 7.84 27.20
C PRO A 126 -19.47 7.61 28.70
N TRP A 127 -19.57 6.37 29.16
CA TRP A 127 -19.40 6.00 30.57
C TRP A 127 -18.00 6.33 31.12
N VAL A 128 -16.96 6.31 30.28
CA VAL A 128 -15.58 6.61 30.67
C VAL A 128 -15.43 8.06 31.11
N ILE A 129 -16.07 9.00 30.40
CA ILE A 129 -16.05 10.43 30.76
C ILE A 129 -16.98 10.72 31.94
N GLU A 130 -18.09 10.00 32.01
CA GLU A 130 -19.07 10.13 33.08
C GLU A 130 -18.63 9.46 34.39
N GLY A 131 -17.56 8.67 34.36
CA GLY A 131 -17.02 7.99 35.55
C GLY A 131 -17.95 6.94 36.13
N ARG A 132 -18.67 6.22 35.27
CA ARG A 132 -19.64 5.19 35.65
C ARG A 132 -19.44 3.89 34.87
N GLU A 133 -20.20 2.87 35.24
CA GLU A 133 -20.30 1.64 34.45
C GLU A 133 -21.18 1.86 33.20
N PRO A 134 -20.88 1.18 32.08
CA PRO A 134 -21.76 1.17 30.92
C PRO A 134 -23.04 0.40 31.21
N THR A 135 -24.12 0.80 30.56
CA THR A 135 -25.26 -0.12 30.38
C THR A 135 -24.91 -1.21 29.35
N GLU A 136 -25.61 -2.33 29.40
CA GLU A 136 -25.41 -3.43 28.43
C GLU A 136 -25.53 -2.95 26.99
N SER A 137 -26.53 -2.12 26.70
CA SER A 137 -26.75 -1.55 25.36
C SER A 137 -25.65 -0.59 24.92
N GLU A 138 -25.10 0.23 25.84
CA GLU A 138 -23.97 1.11 25.51
C GLU A 138 -22.72 0.29 25.20
N ARG A 139 -22.46 -0.76 25.99
CA ARG A 139 -21.33 -1.65 25.81
C ARG A 139 -21.42 -2.38 24.45
N GLU A 140 -22.57 -2.98 24.16
CA GLU A 140 -22.80 -3.68 22.89
C GLU A 140 -22.67 -2.72 21.68
N ALA A 141 -23.25 -1.52 21.77
CA ALA A 141 -23.14 -0.53 20.71
C ALA A 141 -21.69 -0.08 20.47
N ALA A 142 -20.90 0.09 21.53
CA ALA A 142 -19.49 0.44 21.44
C ALA A 142 -18.67 -0.66 20.76
N ILE A 143 -18.94 -1.92 21.10
CA ILE A 143 -18.32 -3.10 20.49
C ILE A 143 -18.60 -3.13 18.98
N VAL A 144 -19.88 -3.14 18.60
CA VAL A 144 -20.32 -3.23 17.20
C VAL A 144 -19.78 -2.06 16.37
N ALA A 145 -19.87 -0.84 16.90
CA ALA A 145 -19.39 0.35 16.19
C ALA A 145 -17.86 0.33 15.99
N SER A 146 -17.11 -0.11 17.00
CA SER A 146 -15.65 -0.19 16.93
C SER A 146 -15.19 -1.31 15.97
N ALA A 147 -15.84 -2.48 16.02
CA ALA A 147 -15.57 -3.59 15.12
C ALA A 147 -15.83 -3.20 13.65
N ALA A 148 -16.98 -2.56 13.36
CA ALA A 148 -17.29 -2.07 12.01
C ALA A 148 -16.25 -1.06 11.49
N LEU A 149 -15.81 -0.15 12.36
CA LEU A 149 -14.81 0.87 12.01
C LEU A 149 -13.46 0.23 11.67
N ILE A 150 -12.99 -0.71 12.48
CA ILE A 150 -11.72 -1.42 12.24
C ILE A 150 -11.83 -2.29 10.99
N ALA A 151 -12.91 -3.08 10.84
CA ALA A 151 -13.12 -3.96 9.69
C ALA A 151 -13.12 -3.17 8.38
N THR A 152 -13.80 -2.03 8.34
CA THR A 152 -13.81 -1.13 7.17
C THR A 152 -12.40 -0.63 6.84
N ARG A 153 -11.64 -0.18 7.85
CA ARG A 153 -10.28 0.33 7.66
C ARG A 153 -9.29 -0.74 7.20
N ARG A 154 -9.40 -1.97 7.73
CA ARG A 154 -8.58 -3.10 7.30
C ARG A 154 -8.87 -3.47 5.85
N LEU A 155 -10.14 -3.50 5.46
CA LEU A 155 -10.53 -3.75 4.07
C LEU A 155 -10.00 -2.66 3.13
N GLU A 156 -10.10 -1.38 3.51
CA GLU A 156 -9.52 -0.27 2.74
C GLU A 156 -8.00 -0.39 2.56
N THR A 157 -7.30 -0.83 3.60
CA THR A 157 -5.84 -0.97 3.60
C THR A 157 -5.42 -2.17 2.74
N ARG A 158 -6.09 -3.31 2.93
CA ARG A 158 -5.89 -4.53 2.15
C ARG A 158 -6.13 -4.29 0.66
N ARG A 159 -7.25 -3.65 0.29
CA ARG A 159 -7.54 -3.26 -1.10
C ARG A 159 -6.37 -2.53 -1.77
N ARG A 160 -5.66 -1.67 -1.03
CA ARG A 160 -4.53 -0.91 -1.55
C ARG A 160 -3.25 -1.76 -1.64
N SER A 161 -3.02 -2.68 -0.71
CA SER A 161 -1.82 -3.53 -0.72
C SER A 161 -1.91 -4.66 -1.74
N ASP A 162 -3.06 -5.30 -1.83
CA ASP A 162 -3.22 -6.55 -2.59
C ASP A 162 -3.16 -6.28 -4.08
N GLY A 163 -3.83 -5.21 -4.55
CA GLY A 163 -3.76 -4.83 -5.96
C GLY A 163 -2.33 -4.55 -6.43
N LYS A 164 -1.50 -3.90 -5.61
CA LYS A 164 -0.08 -3.66 -5.94
C LYS A 164 0.70 -4.98 -5.94
N ARG A 165 0.56 -5.81 -4.91
CA ARG A 165 1.29 -7.09 -4.77
C ARG A 165 0.92 -8.08 -5.88
N GLU A 166 -0.36 -8.22 -6.20
CA GLU A 166 -0.83 -9.07 -7.30
C GLU A 166 -0.30 -8.63 -8.66
N GLN A 167 -0.22 -7.31 -8.88
CA GLN A 167 0.31 -6.75 -10.11
C GLN A 167 1.81 -7.04 -10.24
N GLU A 168 2.60 -6.81 -9.19
CA GLU A 168 4.04 -7.14 -9.17
C GLU A 168 4.28 -8.65 -9.37
N ALA A 169 3.49 -9.48 -8.68
CA ALA A 169 3.58 -10.93 -8.83
C ALA A 169 3.28 -11.38 -10.27
N SER A 170 2.28 -10.77 -10.92
CA SER A 170 1.95 -11.03 -12.33
C SER A 170 3.09 -10.62 -13.27
N VAL A 171 3.74 -9.48 -13.02
CA VAL A 171 4.91 -9.04 -13.80
C VAL A 171 6.09 -10.00 -13.61
N HIS A 172 6.37 -10.43 -12.37
CA HIS A 172 7.42 -11.40 -12.09
C HIS A 172 7.15 -12.76 -12.78
N ALA A 173 5.91 -13.24 -12.72
CA ALA A 173 5.52 -14.48 -13.38
C ALA A 173 5.71 -14.37 -14.90
N ALA A 174 5.24 -13.29 -15.51
CA ALA A 174 5.40 -13.04 -16.94
C ALA A 174 6.88 -12.99 -17.37
N LEU A 175 7.76 -12.35 -16.59
CA LEU A 175 9.20 -12.33 -16.87
C LEU A 175 9.83 -13.73 -16.77
N ARG A 176 9.46 -14.53 -15.77
CA ARG A 176 9.96 -15.92 -15.64
C ARG A 176 9.49 -16.80 -16.79
N GLU A 177 8.24 -16.67 -17.23
CA GLU A 177 7.70 -17.38 -18.39
C GLU A 177 8.43 -17.02 -19.69
N MET A 178 8.92 -15.78 -19.81
CA MET A 178 9.80 -15.35 -20.91
C MET A 178 11.23 -15.94 -20.85
N GLY A 179 11.57 -16.64 -19.76
CA GLY A 179 12.89 -17.20 -19.51
C GLY A 179 13.85 -16.26 -18.77
N PHE A 180 13.36 -15.19 -18.14
CA PHE A 180 14.22 -14.37 -17.28
C PHE A 180 14.54 -15.07 -15.97
N THR A 181 15.76 -14.88 -15.48
CA THR A 181 16.18 -15.36 -14.16
C THR A 181 16.00 -14.25 -13.13
N GLN A 182 15.27 -14.55 -12.04
CA GLN A 182 15.21 -13.63 -10.91
C GLN A 182 16.50 -13.68 -10.12
N VAL A 183 17.13 -12.53 -9.88
CA VAL A 183 18.33 -12.38 -9.07
C VAL A 183 18.04 -11.53 -7.83
N ALA A 184 18.97 -11.54 -6.87
CA ALA A 184 18.80 -10.82 -5.60
C ALA A 184 18.65 -9.30 -5.81
N SER A 185 17.67 -8.71 -5.11
CA SER A 185 17.50 -7.25 -4.99
C SER A 185 18.78 -6.61 -4.48
N ARG A 186 19.11 -5.43 -5.01
CA ARG A 186 20.36 -4.73 -4.70
C ARG A 186 20.23 -3.23 -4.89
N LYS A 187 21.23 -2.50 -4.41
CA LYS A 187 21.44 -1.10 -4.76
C LYS A 187 22.28 -1.03 -6.03
N VAL A 188 21.78 -0.37 -7.05
CA VAL A 188 22.42 -0.14 -8.35
C VAL A 188 22.85 1.32 -8.38
N SER A 189 24.13 1.57 -8.09
CA SER A 189 24.68 2.93 -8.08
C SER A 189 25.25 3.31 -9.45
N VAL A 190 25.68 2.32 -10.24
CA VAL A 190 26.16 2.47 -11.61
C VAL A 190 25.56 1.38 -12.51
N LEU A 191 25.55 1.59 -13.83
CA LEU A 191 24.93 0.66 -14.79
C LEU A 191 25.50 -0.76 -14.73
N SER A 192 26.78 -0.92 -14.41
CA SER A 192 27.41 -2.24 -14.29
C SER A 192 26.84 -3.10 -13.16
N ASP A 193 26.16 -2.47 -12.19
CA ASP A 193 25.54 -3.17 -11.06
C ASP A 193 24.11 -3.63 -11.37
N ALA A 194 23.54 -3.19 -12.51
CA ALA A 194 22.20 -3.56 -12.93
C ALA A 194 22.13 -5.07 -13.25
N PRO A 195 20.94 -5.69 -13.15
CA PRO A 195 20.76 -7.07 -13.59
C PRO A 195 21.23 -7.27 -15.03
N ALA A 196 21.87 -8.42 -15.29
CA ALA A 196 22.40 -8.72 -16.62
C ALA A 196 21.27 -8.93 -17.64
N PRO A 197 21.56 -8.93 -18.96
CA PRO A 197 20.57 -9.26 -19.98
C PRO A 197 19.88 -10.60 -19.70
N GLY A 198 18.56 -10.60 -19.60
CA GLY A 198 17.77 -11.79 -19.24
C GLY A 198 17.65 -12.04 -17.73
N GLU A 199 18.09 -11.10 -16.90
CA GLU A 199 17.88 -11.12 -15.45
C GLU A 199 16.91 -10.02 -15.01
N PHE A 200 16.26 -10.22 -13.87
CA PHE A 200 15.53 -9.15 -13.19
C PHE A 200 15.67 -9.23 -11.67
N CYS A 201 15.60 -8.08 -11.03
CA CYS A 201 15.45 -7.95 -9.58
C CYS A 201 13.99 -7.63 -9.25
N ALA A 202 13.52 -8.09 -8.09
CA ALA A 202 12.38 -7.47 -7.42
C ALA A 202 12.77 -6.06 -6.91
N GLU A 203 11.98 -5.45 -6.02
CA GLU A 203 12.20 -4.07 -5.55
C GLU A 203 13.68 -3.79 -5.27
N SER A 204 14.24 -2.82 -5.99
CA SER A 204 15.67 -2.49 -5.98
C SER A 204 15.88 -0.98 -6.07
N ASP A 205 16.94 -0.48 -5.43
CA ASP A 205 17.32 0.93 -5.51
C ASP A 205 18.14 1.16 -6.78
N LEU A 206 17.70 2.08 -7.64
CA LEU A 206 18.42 2.53 -8.83
C LEU A 206 18.70 4.03 -8.69
N GLY A 207 19.96 4.37 -8.40
CA GLY A 207 20.41 5.76 -8.23
C GLY A 207 19.64 6.54 -7.14
N GLY A 208 19.33 5.90 -6.00
CA GLY A 208 18.61 6.53 -4.90
C GLY A 208 17.08 6.60 -5.09
N ARG A 209 16.56 5.98 -6.14
CA ARG A 209 15.12 5.81 -6.36
C ARG A 209 14.80 4.32 -6.49
N LYS A 210 13.86 3.83 -5.68
CA LYS A 210 13.38 2.45 -5.77
C LYS A 210 12.53 2.24 -7.01
N ALA A 211 12.80 1.17 -7.76
CA ALA A 211 11.91 0.61 -8.78
C ALA A 211 11.24 -0.66 -8.22
N ASP A 212 9.97 -0.90 -8.55
CA ASP A 212 9.25 -2.09 -8.07
C ASP A 212 9.84 -3.37 -8.72
N VAL A 213 10.22 -3.29 -10.00
CA VAL A 213 10.96 -4.34 -10.73
C VAL A 213 12.08 -3.70 -11.53
N LEU A 214 13.28 -4.30 -11.55
CA LEU A 214 14.39 -3.83 -12.37
C LEU A 214 14.81 -4.92 -13.34
N VAL A 215 14.69 -4.66 -14.65
CA VAL A 215 14.91 -5.67 -15.70
C VAL A 215 16.15 -5.32 -16.52
N GLY A 216 17.06 -6.29 -16.70
CA GLY A 216 18.16 -6.21 -17.66
C GLY A 216 17.68 -6.70 -19.02
N LEU A 217 17.42 -5.78 -19.96
CA LEU A 217 16.91 -6.12 -21.28
C LEU A 217 17.96 -6.87 -22.10
N TRP A 218 17.51 -7.65 -23.08
CA TRP A 218 18.39 -8.46 -23.94
C TRP A 218 19.38 -7.62 -24.74
N ASP A 219 19.00 -6.39 -25.09
CA ASP A 219 19.86 -5.41 -25.78
C ASP A 219 20.73 -4.57 -24.83
N ARG A 220 20.91 -5.03 -23.58
CA ARG A 220 21.75 -4.44 -22.52
C ARG A 220 21.27 -3.12 -21.93
N ARG A 221 20.09 -2.64 -22.32
CA ARG A 221 19.41 -1.54 -21.63
C ARG A 221 18.84 -2.01 -20.29
N VAL A 222 18.55 -1.06 -19.41
CA VAL A 222 17.88 -1.34 -18.13
C VAL A 222 16.47 -0.75 -18.16
N MET A 223 15.49 -1.55 -17.75
CA MET A 223 14.09 -1.18 -17.70
C MET A 223 13.62 -1.22 -16.24
N PRO A 224 13.64 -0.07 -15.53
CA PRO A 224 12.94 0.03 -14.26
C PRO A 224 11.42 0.11 -14.50
N ILE A 225 10.68 -0.76 -13.84
CA ILE A 225 9.22 -0.86 -13.94
C ILE A 225 8.58 -0.46 -12.61
N GLU A 226 7.60 0.42 -12.68
CA GLU A 226 6.72 0.78 -11.57
C GLU A 226 5.34 0.13 -11.74
N CYS A 227 4.87 -0.61 -10.75
CA CYS A 227 3.53 -1.18 -10.72
C CYS A 227 2.59 -0.19 -10.02
N LYS A 228 1.70 0.46 -10.79
CA LYS A 228 0.78 1.48 -10.27
C LYS A 228 -0.68 1.04 -10.45
N VAL A 229 -1.32 0.77 -9.32
CA VAL A 229 -2.78 0.63 -9.23
C VAL A 229 -3.40 1.88 -8.61
N SER A 230 -4.42 2.44 -9.26
CA SER A 230 -5.12 3.63 -8.79
C SER A 230 -6.62 3.37 -8.62
N ASN A 231 -7.18 3.73 -7.47
CA ASN A 231 -8.62 3.61 -7.22
C ASN A 231 -9.40 4.89 -7.53
N SER A 232 -8.71 5.98 -7.88
CA SER A 232 -9.31 7.29 -8.14
C SER A 232 -8.48 8.07 -9.14
N SER A 233 -9.17 8.67 -10.12
CA SER A 233 -8.54 9.51 -11.13
C SER A 233 -7.83 10.73 -10.52
N THR A 234 -8.32 11.27 -9.40
CA THR A 234 -7.68 12.41 -8.71
C THR A 234 -6.38 12.01 -8.04
N ASN A 235 -6.38 10.89 -7.30
CA ASN A 235 -5.17 10.42 -6.61
C ASN A 235 -4.12 9.87 -7.59
N SER A 236 -4.54 9.47 -8.80
CA SER A 236 -3.65 8.95 -9.84
C SER A 236 -2.54 9.93 -10.23
N VAL A 237 -2.79 11.24 -10.19
CA VAL A 237 -1.79 12.29 -10.52
C VAL A 237 -0.56 12.16 -9.61
N LYS A 238 -0.78 11.99 -8.30
CA LYS A 238 0.30 11.87 -7.32
C LYS A 238 1.14 10.61 -7.55
N ARG A 239 0.51 9.52 -7.98
CA ARG A 239 1.12 8.20 -8.13
C ARG A 239 1.79 7.97 -9.49
N LEU A 240 1.25 8.56 -10.55
CA LEU A 240 1.79 8.44 -11.90
C LEU A 240 2.69 9.62 -12.22
N ASN A 241 2.14 10.82 -12.30
CA ASN A 241 2.88 12.00 -12.78
C ASN A 241 3.90 12.48 -11.76
N ASN A 242 3.52 12.61 -10.49
CA ASN A 242 4.43 13.17 -9.46
C ASN A 242 5.38 12.15 -8.85
N ASP A 243 5.26 10.87 -9.22
CA ASP A 243 6.08 9.78 -8.70
C ASP A 243 6.75 9.01 -9.86
N ALA A 244 6.03 8.15 -10.57
CA ALA A 244 6.62 7.32 -11.63
C ALA A 244 7.25 8.13 -12.78
N ALA A 245 6.59 9.19 -13.27
CA ALA A 245 7.15 10.01 -14.35
C ALA A 245 8.34 10.88 -13.87
N VAL A 246 8.33 11.35 -12.62
CA VAL A 246 9.50 12.03 -12.02
C VAL A 246 10.68 11.07 -11.90
N LYS A 247 10.45 9.81 -11.47
CA LYS A 247 11.48 8.77 -11.44
C LYS A 247 12.02 8.49 -12.84
N ALA A 248 11.17 8.40 -13.85
CA ALA A 248 11.58 8.20 -15.24
C ALA A 248 12.54 9.29 -15.75
N GLU A 249 12.21 10.55 -15.52
CA GLU A 249 13.09 11.68 -15.85
C GLU A 249 14.42 11.61 -15.11
N THR A 250 14.38 11.28 -13.82
CA THR A 250 15.58 11.15 -12.96
C THR A 250 16.49 10.03 -13.46
N TRP A 251 15.97 8.83 -13.67
CA TRP A 251 16.76 7.70 -14.17
C TRP A 251 17.36 7.97 -15.54
N ARG A 252 16.59 8.56 -16.48
CA ARG A 252 17.11 8.92 -17.81
C ARG A 252 18.18 10.01 -17.75
N LYS A 253 18.07 10.94 -16.80
CA LYS A 253 19.08 11.98 -16.55
C LYS A 253 20.37 11.38 -15.98
N ASP A 254 20.25 10.51 -14.98
CA ASP A 254 21.40 10.03 -14.20
C ASP A 254 22.13 8.86 -14.88
N PHE A 255 21.40 7.97 -15.57
CA PHE A 255 21.93 6.75 -16.20
C PHE A 255 21.92 6.78 -17.73
N GLY A 256 21.39 7.84 -18.33
CA GLY A 256 21.45 8.09 -19.76
C GLY A 256 20.15 7.75 -20.51
N GLN A 257 19.81 8.63 -21.45
CA GLN A 257 18.57 8.64 -22.22
C GLN A 257 18.37 7.38 -23.09
N LEU A 258 19.47 6.79 -23.57
CA LEU A 258 19.45 5.60 -24.43
C LEU A 258 19.51 4.29 -23.63
N GLN A 259 20.09 4.34 -22.42
CA GLN A 259 20.32 3.15 -21.59
C GLN A 259 19.08 2.79 -20.79
N MET A 260 18.27 3.78 -20.41
CA MET A 260 17.08 3.59 -19.58
C MET A 260 15.80 3.46 -20.40
N VAL A 261 14.95 2.51 -20.01
CA VAL A 261 13.57 2.38 -20.48
C VAL A 261 12.60 2.41 -19.29
N PRO A 262 12.40 3.57 -18.64
CA PRO A 262 11.47 3.67 -17.53
C PRO A 262 10.05 3.34 -17.96
N SER A 263 9.41 2.45 -17.21
CA SER A 263 8.11 1.93 -17.58
C SER A 263 7.17 1.87 -16.39
N ALA A 264 5.87 1.95 -16.65
CA ALA A 264 4.84 1.71 -15.65
C ALA A 264 3.83 0.68 -16.17
N VAL A 265 3.51 -0.29 -15.32
CA VAL A 265 2.39 -1.21 -15.53
C VAL A 265 1.20 -0.65 -14.75
N LEU A 266 0.12 -0.32 -15.46
CA LEU A 266 -1.00 0.43 -14.92
C LEU A 266 -2.24 -0.44 -14.72
N GLY A 267 -2.92 -0.24 -13.59
CA GLY A 267 -4.24 -0.80 -13.30
C GLY A 267 -5.15 0.21 -12.61
N GLY A 268 -6.46 0.09 -12.84
CA GLY A 268 -7.47 0.94 -12.21
C GLY A 268 -7.75 2.25 -12.95
N VAL A 269 -8.01 3.33 -12.21
CA VAL A 269 -8.65 4.54 -12.70
C VAL A 269 -7.66 5.70 -12.85
N TYR A 270 -7.53 6.19 -14.09
CA TYR A 270 -6.67 7.32 -14.49
C TYR A 270 -7.45 8.36 -15.29
N LYS A 271 -6.93 9.59 -15.36
CA LYS A 271 -7.38 10.61 -16.33
C LYS A 271 -6.52 10.51 -17.59
N LEU A 272 -7.14 10.63 -18.77
CA LEU A 272 -6.46 10.53 -20.06
C LEU A 272 -5.28 11.50 -20.20
N HIS A 273 -5.47 12.78 -19.87
CA HIS A 273 -4.40 13.78 -19.96
C HIS A 273 -3.18 13.47 -19.09
N ASN A 274 -3.37 12.79 -17.95
CA ASN A 274 -2.27 12.38 -17.07
C ASN A 274 -1.44 11.25 -17.69
N LEU A 275 -2.10 10.33 -18.40
CA LEU A 275 -1.42 9.26 -19.15
C LEU A 275 -0.60 9.86 -20.30
N GLN A 276 -1.20 10.79 -21.06
CA GLN A 276 -0.50 11.51 -22.13
C GLN A 276 0.70 12.28 -21.59
N ASP A 277 0.54 12.97 -20.45
CA ASP A 277 1.63 13.69 -19.79
C ASP A 277 2.77 12.77 -19.35
N ALA A 278 2.45 11.63 -18.72
CA ALA A 278 3.46 10.68 -18.28
C ALA A 278 4.29 10.13 -19.47
N GLN A 279 3.64 9.82 -20.60
CA GLN A 279 4.35 9.40 -21.82
C GLN A 279 5.27 10.49 -22.37
N ARG A 280 4.80 11.75 -22.43
CA ARG A 280 5.62 12.88 -22.89
C ARG A 280 6.88 13.08 -22.05
N ARG A 281 6.82 12.73 -20.77
CA ARG A 281 7.94 12.79 -19.82
C ARG A 281 8.89 11.59 -19.93
N GLY A 282 8.60 10.66 -20.84
CA GLY A 282 9.45 9.50 -21.16
C GLY A 282 9.20 8.28 -20.29
N LEU A 283 8.02 8.18 -19.68
CA LEU A 283 7.55 6.96 -19.02
C LEU A 283 6.76 6.11 -20.03
N SER A 284 7.25 4.92 -20.35
CA SER A 284 6.53 3.98 -21.20
C SER A 284 5.38 3.32 -20.43
N LEU A 285 4.20 3.23 -21.05
CA LEU A 285 3.00 2.73 -20.37
C LEU A 285 2.64 1.33 -20.88
N PHE A 286 2.38 0.43 -19.94
CA PHE A 286 1.84 -0.90 -20.16
C PHE A 286 0.65 -1.10 -19.23
N TRP A 287 -0.22 -2.07 -19.53
CA TRP A 287 -1.44 -2.27 -18.79
C TRP A 287 -1.48 -3.64 -18.12
N ALA A 288 -1.90 -3.68 -16.86
CA ALA A 288 -1.94 -4.92 -16.08
C ALA A 288 -2.89 -5.97 -16.69
N HIS A 289 -3.91 -5.52 -17.42
CA HIS A 289 -4.87 -6.39 -18.08
C HIS A 289 -4.39 -6.92 -19.43
N ASP A 290 -3.29 -6.39 -19.95
CA ASP A 290 -2.63 -6.83 -21.18
C ASP A 290 -1.11 -6.84 -21.00
N LEU A 291 -0.62 -7.76 -20.15
CA LEU A 291 0.82 -7.97 -19.98
C LEU A 291 1.51 -8.51 -21.23
N ASN A 292 0.75 -9.03 -22.20
CA ASN A 292 1.31 -9.48 -23.47
C ASN A 292 1.95 -8.34 -24.24
N SER A 293 1.40 -7.11 -24.17
CA SER A 293 2.04 -5.93 -24.76
C SER A 293 3.45 -5.68 -24.18
N LEU A 294 3.62 -5.84 -22.86
CA LEU A 294 4.91 -5.74 -22.18
C LEU A 294 5.87 -6.85 -22.61
N THR A 295 5.43 -8.12 -22.54
CA THR A 295 6.30 -9.26 -22.82
C THR A 295 6.68 -9.38 -24.30
N ASN A 296 5.77 -9.03 -25.22
CA ASN A 296 6.05 -8.95 -26.65
C ASN A 296 7.09 -7.87 -26.94
N TRP A 297 6.97 -6.71 -26.29
CA TRP A 297 7.95 -5.65 -26.46
C TRP A 297 9.33 -6.05 -25.91
N ILE A 298 9.40 -6.59 -24.69
CA ILE A 298 10.67 -7.08 -24.12
C ILE A 298 11.29 -8.14 -25.03
N SER A 299 10.50 -9.07 -25.57
CA SER A 299 10.98 -10.10 -26.51
C SER A 299 11.61 -9.50 -27.77
N SER A 300 11.09 -8.38 -28.25
CA SER A 300 11.63 -7.69 -29.43
C SER A 300 13.05 -7.13 -29.24
N THR A 301 13.54 -7.06 -28.00
CA THR A 301 14.90 -6.61 -27.65
C THR A 301 15.97 -7.70 -27.81
N LYS A 302 15.60 -8.97 -28.08
CA LYS A 302 16.55 -10.09 -28.33
C LYS A 302 17.34 -9.98 -29.64
N ARG A 303 17.07 -8.96 -30.46
CA ARG A 303 17.61 -8.82 -31.83
C ARG A 303 19.03 -8.30 -31.85
#